data_AF-A0A1H4G3P8-F1
#
_entry.id   AF-A0A1H4G3P8-F1
#
_cell.length_a   1.000
_cell.length_b   1.000
_cell.length_c   1.000
_cell.angle_alpha   90.00
_cell.angle_beta   90.00
_cell.angle_gamma   90.00
#
_symmetry.space_group_name_H-M   'P 1'
#
loop_
_entity.id
_entity.type
_entity.pdbx_description
1 polymer ?
#
loop_
_entity_poly.entity_id
_entity_poly.type
_entity_poly.pdbx_seq_one_letter_code
_entity_poly.pdbx_strand_id
1 'polypeptide(L)'
;MSIEQTAREFFEACETGGGWEACKGYCHDDAGFACQADALADVTTLAGYAEWMKGLLGPIPDGRYELTAFAVDQDRRTVVAAAVFHGAQTGAGGPVAPTGKTVASDYAYVIRFDGDRIAHMTKIWNDAHALRQLGWA
;
A
#
# COMPACT_ATOMS: atom_id res chain seq x y z
N MET A 1 -2.00 19.74 -9.89
CA MET A 1 -2.66 18.51 -10.39
C MET A 1 -4.01 18.37 -9.70
N SER A 2 -4.96 17.61 -10.25
CA SER A 2 -6.16 17.27 -9.50
C SER A 2 -5.81 16.24 -8.41
N ILE A 3 -6.60 16.17 -7.33
CA ILE A 3 -6.38 15.15 -6.29
C ILE A 3 -6.50 13.73 -6.85
N GLU A 4 -7.30 13.54 -7.92
CA GLU A 4 -7.40 12.26 -8.62
C GLU A 4 -6.06 11.86 -9.23
N GLN A 5 -5.46 12.77 -10.00
CA GLN A 5 -4.19 12.50 -10.68
C GLN A 5 -3.08 12.25 -9.67
N THR A 6 -2.95 13.11 -8.65
CA THR A 6 -1.96 12.94 -7.59
C THR A 6 -2.14 11.61 -6.86
N ALA A 7 -3.37 11.20 -6.55
CA ALA A 7 -3.62 9.92 -5.91
C ALA A 7 -3.27 8.72 -6.81
N ARG A 8 -3.52 8.80 -8.12
CA ARG A 8 -3.15 7.73 -9.07
C ARG A 8 -1.64 7.55 -9.16
N GLU A 9 -0.92 8.66 -9.30
CA GLU A 9 0.55 8.64 -9.40
C GLU A 9 1.19 8.16 -8.09
N PHE A 10 0.67 8.60 -6.94
CA PHE A 10 1.07 8.07 -5.63
C PHE A 10 0.80 6.56 -5.51
N PHE A 11 -0.42 6.12 -5.87
CA PHE A 11 -0.81 4.71 -5.79
C PHE A 11 0.15 3.83 -6.61
N GLU A 12 0.41 4.19 -7.86
CA GLU A 12 1.35 3.49 -8.73
C GLU A 12 2.75 3.43 -8.12
N ALA A 13 3.30 4.57 -7.70
CA ALA A 13 4.65 4.66 -7.12
C ALA A 13 4.79 3.81 -5.85
N CYS A 14 3.75 3.78 -5.00
CA CYS A 14 3.74 3.01 -3.77
C CYS A 14 3.62 1.50 -4.05
N GLU A 15 2.64 1.09 -4.85
CA GLU A 15 2.32 -0.33 -5.07
C GLU A 15 3.36 -1.05 -5.92
N THR A 16 4.13 -0.33 -6.74
CA THR A 16 5.25 -0.88 -7.51
C THR A 16 6.58 -0.85 -6.74
N GLY A 17 6.56 -0.51 -5.44
CA GLY A 17 7.73 -0.58 -4.56
C GLY A 17 8.74 0.55 -4.75
N GLY A 18 8.31 1.72 -5.24
CA GLY A 18 9.17 2.89 -5.40
C GLY A 18 9.72 3.46 -4.08
N GLY A 19 9.10 3.12 -2.95
CA GLY A 19 9.47 3.62 -1.63
C GLY A 19 9.13 5.09 -1.44
N TRP A 20 9.62 5.68 -0.34
CA TRP A 20 9.30 7.05 0.02
C TRP A 20 9.88 8.06 -0.98
N GLU A 21 11.07 7.81 -1.52
CA GLU A 21 11.68 8.70 -2.52
C GLU A 21 10.80 8.93 -3.74
N ALA A 22 10.09 7.91 -4.22
CA ALA A 22 9.14 8.03 -5.32
C ALA A 22 7.80 8.67 -4.88
N CYS A 23 7.40 8.49 -3.62
CA CYS A 23 6.09 8.92 -3.13
C CYS A 23 6.06 10.35 -2.57
N LYS A 24 7.18 10.85 -2.04
CA LYS A 24 7.22 12.09 -1.23
C LYS A 24 6.72 13.34 -1.95
N GLY A 25 6.87 13.41 -3.26
CA GLY A 25 6.40 14.54 -4.07
C GLY A 25 4.88 14.72 -4.06
N TYR A 26 4.13 13.66 -3.74
CA TYR A 26 2.66 13.65 -3.70
C TYR A 26 2.09 13.91 -2.30
N CYS A 27 2.95 13.94 -1.28
CA CYS A 27 2.57 13.90 0.12
C CYS A 27 3.02 15.17 0.86
N HIS A 28 2.38 15.45 2.00
CA HIS A 28 3.01 16.29 3.02
C HIS A 28 4.14 15.53 3.71
N ASP A 29 5.15 16.25 4.20
CA ASP A 29 6.34 15.63 4.84
C ASP A 29 5.97 14.85 6.11
N ASP A 30 4.91 15.26 6.80
CA ASP A 30 4.35 14.66 8.01
C ASP A 30 3.09 13.81 7.73
N ALA A 31 2.87 13.39 6.48
CA ALA A 31 1.68 12.63 6.11
C ALA A 31 1.54 11.36 6.97
N GLY A 32 0.38 11.23 7.62
CA GLY A 32 0.10 10.13 8.52
C GLY A 32 -0.35 8.86 7.80
N PHE A 33 -0.23 7.73 8.49
CA PHE A 33 -0.73 6.44 8.04
C PHE A 33 -1.44 5.71 9.17
N ALA A 34 -2.46 4.93 8.82
CA ALA A 34 -3.13 4.03 9.75
C ALA A 34 -3.52 2.73 9.04
N CYS A 35 -3.39 1.62 9.75
CA CYS A 35 -3.91 0.32 9.34
C CYS A 35 -4.28 -0.49 10.58
N GLN A 36 -5.42 -1.18 10.55
CA GLN A 36 -5.87 -2.05 11.64
C GLN A 36 -5.45 -3.50 11.37
N ALA A 37 -4.19 -3.68 10.99
CA ALA A 37 -3.57 -4.97 10.70
C ALA A 37 -2.32 -5.12 11.58
N ASP A 38 -2.14 -6.28 12.20
CA ASP A 38 -1.03 -6.53 13.14
C ASP A 38 0.33 -6.41 12.43
N ALA A 39 0.40 -6.83 11.16
CA ALA A 39 1.59 -6.69 10.32
C ALA A 39 2.08 -5.23 10.11
N LEU A 40 1.22 -4.24 10.38
CA LEU A 40 1.50 -2.81 10.22
C LEU A 40 1.23 -2.01 11.50
N ALA A 41 1.12 -2.67 12.67
CA ALA A 41 0.72 -2.04 13.92
C ALA A 41 1.62 -0.86 14.35
N ASP A 42 2.92 -0.95 14.06
CA ASP A 42 3.92 0.07 14.42
C ASP A 42 4.15 1.11 13.31
N VAL A 43 3.47 0.99 12.17
CA VAL A 43 3.61 1.93 11.04
C VAL A 43 2.58 3.04 11.18
N THR A 44 3.04 4.26 11.44
CA THR A 44 2.16 5.43 11.67
C THR A 44 2.35 6.57 10.67
N THR A 45 3.35 6.48 9.79
CA THR A 45 3.66 7.50 8.78
C THR A 45 3.51 6.92 7.38
N LEU A 46 3.10 7.77 6.43
CA LEU A 46 2.95 7.36 5.04
C LEU A 46 4.31 7.00 4.42
N ALA A 47 5.38 7.68 4.85
CA ALA A 47 6.75 7.31 4.52
C ALA A 47 7.11 5.90 4.98
N GLY A 48 6.77 5.56 6.23
CA GLY A 48 6.99 4.21 6.77
C GLY A 48 6.24 3.14 5.99
N TYR A 49 5.00 3.43 5.59
CA TYR A 49 4.22 2.52 4.75
C TYR A 49 4.81 2.34 3.34
N ALA A 50 5.25 3.42 2.70
CA ALA A 50 5.88 3.35 1.38
C ALA A 50 7.16 2.50 1.40
N GLU A 51 8.00 2.65 2.44
CA GLU A 51 9.18 1.79 2.62
C GLU A 51 8.81 0.34 2.93
N TRP A 52 7.74 0.11 3.69
CA TRP A 52 7.23 -1.23 3.95
C TRP A 52 6.79 -1.92 2.64
N MET A 53 6.06 -1.23 1.76
CA MET A 53 5.66 -1.77 0.45
C MET A 53 6.86 -2.09 -0.44
N LYS A 54 7.88 -1.23 -0.46
CA LYS A 54 9.15 -1.50 -1.14
C LYS A 54 9.85 -2.74 -0.58
N GLY A 55 9.87 -2.91 0.73
CA GLY A 55 10.42 -4.10 1.38
C GLY A 55 9.66 -5.38 1.04
N LEU A 56 8.33 -5.32 0.95
CA LEU A 56 7.47 -6.47 0.64
C LEU A 56 7.76 -7.08 -0.74
N LEU A 57 8.15 -6.27 -1.73
CA LEU A 57 8.50 -6.75 -3.06
C LEU A 57 9.86 -7.45 -3.13
N GLY A 58 10.66 -7.47 -2.06
CA GLY A 58 11.84 -8.34 -1.97
C GLY A 58 11.43 -9.82 -1.87
N PRO A 59 10.66 -10.21 -0.84
CA PRO A 59 10.16 -11.58 -0.68
C PRO A 59 9.14 -12.02 -1.73
N ILE A 60 8.41 -11.07 -2.33
CA ILE A 60 7.37 -11.29 -3.34
C ILE A 60 7.72 -10.49 -4.61
N PRO A 61 8.72 -10.91 -5.39
CA PRO A 61 9.29 -10.11 -6.47
C PRO A 61 8.37 -9.91 -7.69
N ASP A 62 7.35 -10.75 -7.87
CA ASP A 62 6.30 -10.58 -8.88
C ASP A 62 5.03 -9.92 -8.31
N GLY A 63 5.16 -9.30 -7.13
CA GLY A 63 4.10 -8.57 -6.46
C GLY A 63 3.52 -7.49 -7.36
N ARG A 64 2.20 -7.49 -7.52
CA ARG A 64 1.46 -6.54 -8.35
C ARG A 64 0.08 -6.30 -7.78
N TYR A 65 -0.52 -5.19 -8.15
CA TYR A 65 -1.91 -4.89 -7.84
C TYR A 65 -2.81 -5.16 -9.06
N GLU A 66 -4.07 -5.50 -8.80
CA GLU A 66 -5.19 -5.38 -9.73
C GLU A 66 -6.15 -4.32 -9.17
N LEU A 67 -6.26 -3.18 -9.83
CA LEU A 67 -7.14 -2.09 -9.38
C LEU A 67 -8.60 -2.41 -9.73
N THR A 68 -9.46 -2.50 -8.72
CA THR A 68 -10.88 -2.87 -8.89
C THR A 68 -11.82 -1.68 -8.79
N ALA A 69 -11.44 -0.63 -8.05
CA ALA A 69 -12.18 0.62 -8.00
C ALA A 69 -11.27 1.81 -7.71
N PHE A 70 -11.63 2.97 -8.27
CA PHE A 70 -11.00 4.25 -7.97
C PHE A 70 -12.06 5.35 -7.99
N ALA A 71 -12.26 6.03 -6.86
CA ALA A 71 -13.32 7.03 -6.71
C ALA A 71 -12.81 8.28 -5.97
N VAL A 72 -13.36 9.43 -6.33
CA VAL A 72 -13.01 10.72 -5.74
C VAL A 72 -14.24 11.32 -5.07
N ASP A 73 -14.15 11.57 -3.77
CA ASP A 73 -15.09 12.38 -3.00
C ASP A 73 -14.51 13.79 -2.89
N GLN A 74 -15.01 14.70 -3.74
CA GLN A 74 -14.52 16.08 -3.81
C GLN A 74 -14.88 16.87 -2.56
N ASP A 75 -16.08 16.68 -2.01
CA ASP A 75 -16.56 17.41 -0.83
C ASP A 75 -15.69 17.10 0.39
N ARG A 76 -15.20 15.86 0.51
CA ARG A 76 -14.30 15.42 1.58
C ARG A 76 -12.82 15.44 1.19
N ARG A 77 -12.49 15.85 -0.05
CA ARG A 77 -11.13 15.79 -0.63
C ARG A 77 -10.45 14.44 -0.39
N THR A 78 -11.19 13.36 -0.62
CA THR A 78 -10.77 12.00 -0.30
C THR A 78 -10.81 11.16 -1.56
N VAL A 79 -9.80 10.32 -1.76
CA VAL A 79 -9.76 9.33 -2.84
C VAL A 79 -9.81 7.93 -2.23
N VAL A 80 -10.66 7.07 -2.80
CA VAL A 80 -10.74 5.66 -2.45
C VAL A 80 -10.19 4.83 -3.60
N ALA A 81 -9.18 4.02 -3.33
CA ALA A 81 -8.66 3.02 -4.27
C ALA A 81 -8.85 1.64 -3.65
N ALA A 82 -9.52 0.73 -4.36
CA ALA A 82 -9.65 -0.66 -3.97
C ALA A 82 -8.94 -1.55 -4.98
N ALA A 83 -8.23 -2.57 -4.49
CA ALA A 83 -7.40 -3.42 -5.33
C ALA A 83 -7.19 -4.80 -4.69
N VAL A 84 -6.68 -5.72 -5.51
CA VAL A 84 -6.21 -7.04 -5.08
C VAL A 84 -4.70 -7.10 -5.25
N PHE A 85 -3.97 -7.44 -4.18
CA PHE A 85 -2.55 -7.71 -4.27
C PHE A 85 -2.33 -9.16 -4.65
N HIS A 86 -1.52 -9.38 -5.69
CA HIS A 86 -1.12 -10.70 -6.18
C HIS A 86 0.39 -10.87 -6.11
N GLY A 87 0.86 -12.10 -5.87
CA GLY A 87 2.27 -12.45 -6.05
C GLY A 87 2.58 -13.85 -5.53
N ALA A 88 3.85 -14.26 -5.66
CA ALA A 88 4.39 -15.52 -5.20
C ALA A 88 5.62 -15.30 -4.30
N GLN A 89 5.66 -15.96 -3.15
CA GLN A 89 6.76 -15.85 -2.19
C GLN A 89 7.97 -16.66 -2.64
N THR A 90 8.74 -16.09 -3.56
CA THR A 90 9.90 -16.72 -4.22
C THR A 90 11.23 -16.05 -3.87
N GLY A 91 11.17 -14.81 -3.36
CA GLY A 91 12.34 -14.04 -2.95
C GLY A 91 12.74 -14.28 -1.50
N ALA A 92 13.98 -13.95 -1.17
CA ALA A 92 14.46 -13.94 0.22
C ALA A 92 13.96 -12.70 0.99
N GLY A 93 14.13 -12.69 2.32
CA GLY A 93 13.79 -11.55 3.18
C GLY A 93 12.44 -11.65 3.89
N GLY A 94 11.68 -12.73 3.65
CA GLY A 94 10.49 -13.05 4.45
C GLY A 94 10.86 -13.68 5.81
N PRO A 95 9.89 -13.96 6.68
CA PRO A 95 10.12 -14.56 8.00
C PRO A 95 10.63 -16.02 7.92
N VAL A 96 10.51 -16.65 6.75
CA VAL A 96 10.91 -18.03 6.46
C VAL A 96 11.61 -18.11 5.10
N ALA A 97 12.19 -19.27 4.78
CA ALA A 97 12.70 -19.55 3.44
C ALA A 97 11.57 -19.46 2.38
N PRO A 98 11.89 -19.14 1.10
CA PRO A 98 10.91 -19.04 0.02
C PRO A 98 9.92 -20.21 0.00
N THR A 99 8.64 -19.94 0.22
CA THR A 99 7.59 -20.97 0.31
C THR A 99 7.05 -21.39 -1.04
N GLY A 100 7.25 -20.55 -2.08
CA GLY A 100 6.68 -20.74 -3.42
C GLY A 100 5.16 -20.58 -3.48
N LYS A 101 4.50 -20.22 -2.36
CA LYS A 101 3.05 -20.02 -2.30
C LYS A 101 2.66 -18.68 -2.91
N THR A 102 1.47 -18.64 -3.48
CA THR A 102 0.87 -17.43 -4.04
C THR A 102 -0.08 -16.77 -3.06
N VAL A 103 -0.31 -15.47 -3.25
CA VAL A 103 -1.29 -14.68 -2.51
C VAL A 103 -2.22 -13.97 -3.48
N ALA A 104 -3.49 -13.87 -3.10
CA ALA A 104 -4.45 -12.90 -3.60
C ALA A 104 -5.16 -12.29 -2.39
N SER A 105 -5.01 -10.98 -2.17
CA SER A 105 -5.57 -10.29 -1.01
C SER A 105 -6.17 -8.95 -1.39
N ASP A 106 -7.47 -8.80 -1.14
CA ASP A 106 -8.17 -7.52 -1.25
C ASP A 106 -7.65 -6.51 -0.22
N TYR A 107 -7.60 -5.24 -0.63
CA TYR A 107 -7.35 -4.10 0.25
C TYR A 107 -7.97 -2.84 -0.34
N ALA A 108 -8.11 -1.82 0.51
CA ALA A 108 -8.49 -0.48 0.08
C ALA A 108 -7.62 0.59 0.74
N TYR A 109 -7.37 1.68 0.02
CA TYR A 109 -6.85 2.93 0.55
C TYR A 109 -7.95 3.97 0.61
N VAL A 110 -7.98 4.69 1.73
CA VAL A 110 -8.73 5.93 1.90
C VAL A 110 -7.70 7.04 2.07
N ILE A 111 -7.50 7.81 1.01
CA ILE A 111 -6.43 8.82 0.88
C ILE A 111 -7.04 10.19 1.08
N ARG A 112 -6.71 10.86 2.18
CA ARG A 112 -7.19 12.20 2.52
C ARG A 112 -6.17 13.25 2.11
N PHE A 113 -6.65 14.27 1.41
CA PHE A 113 -5.85 15.40 0.97
C PHE A 113 -6.01 16.62 1.88
N ASP A 114 -4.94 17.40 1.98
CA ASP A 114 -4.98 18.80 2.40
C ASP A 114 -4.29 19.65 1.33
N GLY A 115 -5.02 20.59 0.74
CA GLY A 115 -4.64 21.19 -0.53
C GLY A 115 -4.55 20.13 -1.65
N ASP A 116 -3.50 20.17 -2.45
CA ASP A 116 -3.24 19.26 -3.57
C ASP A 116 -2.34 18.07 -3.21
N ARG A 117 -2.00 17.89 -1.93
CA ARG A 117 -1.11 16.83 -1.44
C ARG A 117 -1.78 15.93 -0.40
N ILE A 118 -1.27 14.70 -0.31
CA ILE A 118 -1.77 13.68 0.62
C ILE A 118 -1.33 14.03 2.04
N ALA A 119 -2.30 14.17 2.94
CA ALA A 119 -2.05 14.44 4.36
C ALA A 119 -2.18 13.18 5.22
N HIS A 120 -2.97 12.20 4.78
CA HIS A 120 -3.14 10.94 5.50
C HIS A 120 -3.65 9.83 4.59
N MET A 121 -3.25 8.59 4.88
CA MET A 121 -3.84 7.41 4.24
C MET A 121 -4.22 6.36 5.29
N THR A 122 -5.44 5.86 5.20
CA THR A 122 -5.86 4.66 5.92
C THR A 122 -5.87 3.47 4.97
N LYS A 123 -5.14 2.40 5.31
CA LYS A 123 -5.24 1.10 4.62
C LYS A 123 -6.22 0.20 5.37
N ILE A 124 -7.17 -0.35 4.62
CA ILE A 124 -8.09 -1.39 5.08
C ILE A 124 -7.65 -2.69 4.44
N TRP A 125 -7.17 -3.63 5.24
CA TRP A 125 -6.57 -4.87 4.76
C TRP A 125 -6.67 -5.96 5.83
N ASN A 126 -6.90 -7.18 5.39
CA ASN A 126 -6.86 -8.38 6.23
C ASN A 126 -5.52 -9.07 6.05
N ASP A 127 -4.56 -8.74 6.92
CA ASP A 127 -3.23 -9.32 6.92
C ASP A 127 -3.25 -10.82 7.19
N ALA A 128 -4.04 -11.28 8.17
CA ALA A 128 -4.15 -12.70 8.48
C ALA A 128 -4.55 -13.55 7.25
N HIS A 129 -5.41 -13.03 6.37
CA HIS A 129 -5.77 -13.69 5.10
C HIS A 129 -4.58 -13.79 4.14
N ALA A 130 -3.83 -12.71 3.97
CA ALA A 130 -2.65 -12.68 3.08
C ALA A 130 -1.50 -13.56 3.62
N LEU A 131 -1.17 -13.41 4.90
CA LEU A 131 -0.04 -14.08 5.54
C LEU A 131 -0.22 -15.60 5.59
N ARG A 132 -1.43 -16.11 5.83
CA ARG A 132 -1.73 -17.55 5.77
C ARG A 132 -1.51 -18.13 4.37
N GLN A 133 -1.89 -17.40 3.32
CA GLN A 133 -1.65 -17.83 1.95
C GLN A 133 -0.15 -17.91 1.64
N LEU A 134 0.64 -16.96 2.14
CA LEU A 134 2.10 -16.96 2.00
C LEU A 134 2.79 -18.01 2.89
N GLY A 135 2.09 -18.59 3.86
CA GLY A 135 2.63 -19.53 4.84
C GLY A 135 3.46 -18.85 5.96
N TRP A 136 3.13 -17.60 6.29
CA TRP A 136 3.80 -16.81 7.32
C TRP A 136 3.02 -16.79 8.66
N ALA A 137 1.81 -17.35 8.68
CA ALA A 137 0.93 -17.46 9.84
C ALA A 137 0.12 -18.76 9.79
#